data_AF-A0A9E0I619-F1
#
_entry.id   AF-A0A9E0I619-F1
#
_cell.length_a   1.000
_cell.length_b   1.000
_cell.length_c   1.000
_cell.angle_alpha   90.00
_cell.angle_beta   90.00
_cell.angle_gamma   90.00
#
_symmetry.space_group_name_H-M   'P 1'
#
loop_
_entity.id
_entity.type
_entity.pdbx_description
1 polymer ?
#
loop_
_entity_poly.entity_id
_entity_poly.type
_entity_poly.pdbx_seq_one_letter_code
_entity_poly.pdbx_strand_id
1 'polypeptide(L)'
;MAQQNWQAVLVPSSDPHLSEYLPERWQGRVWLSGFTGSSGTLLVSNTRAAVFTDSRYWEQAEAELAGSGVDLVKLEGSTVAAYLAWLEDLGLPTSPAPILAVDGAVMGLAQTQQLRDALRSEGWQLFTQQDVLDSIWPERPGLPTAPVYEHALPHAATSRTEKLAGVRAQMRDRGATHHWITTLDDLAWLLNLRGADVEYNPVFLGHALVTLDAVTLFVGEGKIDAALATRLAQDGVTVRPYGEALPTLAALPADCVMLLDPKRVTWGLREAVPTGVKVVEAINPSTLAKSRKTDAEAAFIREAMERDGAAMCVFYAWLEQALGREHVSEMTIDERMTAERAKQPGYVSLSFPTIAGFNANGALPHYR
;
A
#
# COMPACT_ATOMS: atom_id res chain seq x y z
N MET A 1 14.10 -20.57 5.81
CA MET A 1 14.05 -21.49 4.65
C MET A 1 14.37 -22.93 5.01
N ALA A 2 15.62 -23.29 5.32
CA ALA A 2 16.02 -24.68 5.62
C ALA A 2 15.18 -25.35 6.73
N GLN A 3 14.92 -24.65 7.83
CA GLN A 3 14.07 -25.16 8.93
C GLN A 3 12.62 -25.44 8.51
N GLN A 4 12.10 -24.71 7.51
CA GLN A 4 10.73 -24.82 7.02
C GLN A 4 10.63 -25.65 5.72
N ASN A 5 11.74 -26.20 5.24
CA ASN A 5 11.86 -26.90 3.96
C ASN A 5 11.37 -26.08 2.75
N TRP A 6 11.63 -24.77 2.72
CA TRP A 6 11.36 -23.92 1.55
C TRP A 6 12.57 -23.84 0.63
N GLN A 7 12.36 -23.99 -0.68
CA GLN A 7 13.42 -23.91 -1.69
C GLN A 7 13.64 -22.47 -2.17
N ALA A 8 12.59 -21.66 -2.18
CA ALA A 8 12.66 -20.25 -2.47
C ALA A 8 11.68 -19.44 -1.61
N VAL A 9 11.97 -18.15 -1.43
CA VAL A 9 11.11 -17.16 -0.77
C VAL A 9 10.94 -15.96 -1.69
N LEU A 10 9.71 -15.49 -1.83
CA LEU A 10 9.36 -14.24 -2.51
C LEU A 10 9.06 -13.18 -1.45
N VAL A 11 9.70 -12.01 -1.59
CA VAL A 11 9.47 -10.83 -0.74
C VAL A 11 9.02 -9.68 -1.65
N PRO A 12 7.71 -9.37 -1.71
CA PRO A 12 7.18 -8.33 -2.58
C PRO A 12 7.43 -6.93 -2.00
N SER A 13 7.13 -5.90 -2.79
CA SER A 13 7.01 -4.52 -2.32
C SER A 13 5.54 -4.19 -2.09
N SER A 14 4.98 -4.71 -1.01
CA SER A 14 3.58 -4.50 -0.65
C SER A 14 3.37 -4.68 0.85
N ASP A 15 2.27 -4.13 1.33
CA ASP A 15 1.77 -4.28 2.70
C ASP A 15 0.37 -4.96 2.68
N PRO A 16 -0.27 -5.19 3.84
CA PRO A 16 -1.60 -5.80 3.92
C PRO A 16 -2.73 -4.96 3.30
N HIS A 17 -2.42 -3.75 2.86
CA HIS A 17 -3.34 -2.78 2.30
C HIS A 17 -3.08 -2.49 0.82
N LEU A 18 -2.06 -3.13 0.24
CA LEU A 18 -1.57 -2.92 -1.12
C LEU A 18 -1.21 -1.44 -1.40
N SER A 19 -0.57 -0.81 -0.43
CA SER A 19 -0.08 0.58 -0.52
C SER A 19 1.05 0.72 -1.54
N GLU A 20 1.14 1.91 -2.16
CA GLU A 20 2.22 2.25 -3.10
C GLU A 20 3.54 2.56 -2.38
N TYR A 21 3.48 3.37 -1.31
CA TYR A 21 4.57 3.58 -0.37
C TYR A 21 4.32 2.72 0.87
N LEU A 22 5.39 2.14 1.43
CA LEU A 22 5.27 1.16 2.49
C LEU A 22 5.77 1.76 3.81
N PRO A 23 5.01 1.58 4.91
CA PRO A 23 5.58 1.74 6.24
C PRO A 23 6.78 0.80 6.42
N GLU A 24 7.77 1.23 7.21
CA GLU A 24 9.06 0.54 7.34
C GLU A 24 8.94 -0.96 7.64
N ARG A 25 7.94 -1.34 8.45
CA ARG A 25 7.65 -2.75 8.79
C ARG A 25 7.51 -3.67 7.57
N TRP A 26 7.04 -3.17 6.43
CA TRP A 26 6.84 -3.96 5.20
C TRP A 26 7.92 -3.72 4.14
N GLN A 27 8.98 -2.97 4.45
CA GLN A 27 10.10 -2.74 3.56
C GLN A 27 11.12 -3.90 3.58
N GLY A 28 10.65 -5.15 3.69
CA GLY A 28 11.52 -6.34 3.79
C GLY A 28 12.44 -6.52 2.59
N ARG A 29 11.99 -6.16 1.40
CA ARG A 29 12.83 -6.16 0.18
C ARG A 29 14.00 -5.18 0.33
N VAL A 30 13.75 -3.96 0.80
CA VAL A 30 14.80 -2.95 1.05
C VAL A 30 15.78 -3.48 2.10
N TRP A 31 15.27 -3.97 3.23
CA TRP A 31 16.09 -4.50 4.32
C TRP A 31 16.97 -5.68 3.88
N LEU A 32 16.45 -6.62 3.07
CA LEU A 32 17.20 -7.79 2.62
C LEU A 32 18.16 -7.53 1.46
N SER A 33 17.84 -6.60 0.55
CA SER A 33 18.60 -6.42 -0.70
C SER A 33 19.37 -5.10 -0.79
N GLY A 34 19.05 -4.11 0.04
CA GLY A 34 19.56 -2.75 -0.09
C GLY A 34 18.92 -1.93 -1.23
N PHE A 35 18.11 -2.55 -2.11
CA PHE A 35 17.45 -1.84 -3.21
C PHE A 35 16.27 -0.99 -2.72
N THR A 36 16.33 0.32 -2.93
CA THR A 36 15.41 1.32 -2.36
C THR A 36 14.31 1.78 -3.32
N GLY A 37 14.34 1.38 -4.60
CA GLY A 37 13.33 1.78 -5.58
C GLY A 37 11.91 1.39 -5.17
N SER A 38 10.88 2.20 -5.41
CA SER A 38 9.54 1.91 -4.87
C SER A 38 8.81 0.70 -5.50
N SER A 39 9.33 0.12 -6.59
CA SER A 39 8.77 -1.06 -7.25
C SER A 39 9.82 -2.16 -7.34
N GLY A 40 9.45 -3.38 -6.94
CA GLY A 40 10.27 -4.56 -7.17
C GLY A 40 9.84 -5.77 -6.35
N THR A 41 10.48 -6.91 -6.59
CA THR A 41 10.28 -8.13 -5.80
C THR A 41 11.60 -8.83 -5.65
N LEU A 42 11.92 -9.27 -4.43
CA LEU A 42 13.11 -10.06 -4.16
C LEU A 42 12.71 -11.54 -4.14
N LEU A 43 13.42 -12.37 -4.90
CA LEU A 43 13.39 -13.82 -4.76
C LEU A 43 14.71 -14.27 -4.14
N VAL A 44 14.63 -15.15 -3.14
CA VAL A 44 15.79 -15.71 -2.44
C VAL A 44 15.68 -17.23 -2.48
N SER A 45 16.73 -17.90 -2.93
CA SER A 45 16.91 -19.35 -2.83
C SER A 45 18.03 -19.68 -1.84
N ASN A 46 18.31 -20.96 -1.64
CA ASN A 46 19.47 -21.37 -0.82
C ASN A 46 20.83 -21.02 -1.44
N THR A 47 20.88 -20.68 -2.73
CA THR A 47 22.12 -20.49 -3.48
C THR A 47 22.27 -19.12 -4.14
N ARG A 48 21.17 -18.38 -4.32
CA ARG A 48 21.18 -17.06 -4.97
C ARG A 48 20.00 -16.20 -4.55
N ALA A 49 20.09 -14.90 -4.83
CA ALA A 49 19.01 -13.95 -4.66
C ALA A 49 18.93 -13.03 -5.87
N ALA A 50 17.72 -12.56 -6.22
CA ALA A 50 17.54 -11.61 -7.31
C ALA A 50 16.40 -10.63 -7.04
N VAL A 51 16.61 -9.36 -7.39
CA VAL A 51 15.58 -8.33 -7.43
C VAL A 51 15.05 -8.20 -8.85
N PHE A 52 13.73 -8.26 -8.97
CA PHE A 52 12.98 -8.08 -10.21
C PHE A 52 12.36 -6.69 -10.19
N THR A 53 12.71 -5.83 -11.14
CA THR A 53 12.13 -4.48 -11.23
C THR A 53 11.99 -4.00 -12.67
N ASP A 54 11.12 -3.03 -12.86
CA ASP A 54 10.80 -2.43 -14.15
C ASP A 54 11.82 -1.35 -14.55
N SER A 55 11.71 -0.87 -15.80
CA SER A 55 12.71 0.00 -16.43
C SER A 55 12.93 1.34 -15.75
N ARG A 56 12.04 1.79 -14.86
CA ARG A 56 12.24 3.01 -14.08
C ARG A 56 13.42 2.90 -13.11
N TYR A 57 13.80 1.69 -12.72
CA TYR A 57 14.77 1.45 -11.64
C TYR A 57 16.00 0.64 -12.06
N TRP A 58 16.22 0.35 -13.35
CA TRP A 58 17.34 -0.51 -13.75
C TRP A 58 18.70 0.06 -13.39
N GLU A 59 18.97 1.33 -13.71
CA GLU A 59 20.25 1.97 -13.37
C GLU A 59 20.44 2.10 -11.86
N GLN A 60 19.36 2.44 -11.13
CA GLN A 60 19.37 2.50 -9.67
C GLN A 60 19.68 1.12 -9.06
N ALA A 61 19.01 0.06 -9.54
CA ALA A 61 19.21 -1.29 -9.03
C ALA A 61 20.61 -1.82 -9.35
N GLU A 62 21.17 -1.53 -10.53
CA GLU A 62 22.55 -1.88 -10.86
C GLU A 62 23.54 -1.23 -9.87
N ALA A 63 23.33 0.04 -9.53
CA ALA A 63 24.17 0.76 -8.60
C ALA A 63 24.02 0.26 -7.15
N GLU A 64 22.79 0.08 -6.67
CA GLU A 64 22.51 -0.29 -5.28
C GLU A 64 22.84 -1.76 -4.98
N LEU A 65 22.70 -2.66 -5.96
CA LEU A 65 22.96 -4.10 -5.77
C LEU A 65 24.42 -4.48 -6.03
N ALA A 66 25.24 -3.57 -6.55
CA ALA A 66 26.64 -3.84 -6.88
C ALA A 66 27.42 -4.40 -5.68
N GLY A 67 27.94 -5.62 -5.82
CA GLY A 67 28.72 -6.30 -4.78
C GLY A 67 27.90 -6.89 -3.61
N SER A 68 26.57 -6.79 -3.64
CA SER A 68 25.68 -7.35 -2.61
C SER A 68 25.52 -8.87 -2.69
N GLY A 69 25.80 -9.47 -3.85
CA GLY A 69 25.48 -10.88 -4.14
C GLY A 69 24.01 -11.10 -4.55
N VAL A 70 23.23 -10.03 -4.71
CA VAL A 70 21.86 -10.05 -5.24
C VAL A 70 21.88 -9.63 -6.71
N ASP A 71 21.34 -10.49 -7.58
CA ASP A 71 21.27 -10.22 -9.01
C ASP A 71 20.13 -9.25 -9.35
N LEU A 72 20.26 -8.52 -10.46
CA LEU A 72 19.16 -7.76 -11.06
C LEU A 72 18.52 -8.55 -12.20
N VAL A 73 17.21 -8.74 -12.14
CA VAL A 73 16.39 -9.21 -13.27
C VAL A 73 15.55 -8.06 -13.81
N LYS A 74 15.85 -7.63 -15.04
CA LYS A 74 15.14 -6.55 -15.75
C LYS A 74 13.80 -7.06 -16.27
N LEU A 75 12.70 -6.51 -15.76
CA LEU A 75 11.35 -6.88 -16.20
C LEU A 75 10.97 -6.15 -17.49
N GLU A 76 10.87 -6.89 -18.59
CA GLU A 76 10.44 -6.38 -19.91
C GLU A 76 9.03 -6.87 -20.30
N GLY A 77 8.44 -7.78 -19.53
CA GLY A 77 7.17 -8.42 -19.84
C GLY A 77 6.49 -9.01 -18.61
N SER A 78 5.96 -10.24 -18.74
CA SER A 78 5.25 -10.91 -17.65
C SER A 78 6.16 -11.17 -16.45
N THR A 79 5.84 -10.54 -15.32
CA THR A 79 6.54 -10.74 -14.05
C THR A 79 6.49 -12.19 -13.58
N VAL A 80 5.35 -12.87 -13.74
CA VAL A 80 5.20 -14.29 -13.36
C VAL A 80 6.09 -15.18 -14.21
N ALA A 81 6.20 -14.92 -15.51
CA ALA A 81 7.09 -15.69 -16.38
C ALA A 81 8.56 -15.51 -15.99
N ALA A 82 8.97 -14.30 -15.61
CA ALA A 82 10.32 -14.03 -15.12
C ALA A 82 10.61 -14.77 -13.80
N TYR A 83 9.65 -14.82 -12.87
CA TYR A 83 9.80 -15.62 -11.64
C TYR A 83 9.96 -17.10 -11.95
N LEU A 84 9.14 -17.66 -12.84
CA LEU A 84 9.23 -19.07 -13.22
C LEU A 84 10.56 -19.40 -13.89
N ALA A 85 11.02 -18.59 -14.83
CA ALA A 85 12.32 -18.79 -15.48
C ALA A 85 13.47 -18.77 -14.46
N TRP A 86 13.41 -17.86 -13.48
CA TRP A 86 14.40 -17.82 -12.41
C TRP A 86 14.30 -19.03 -11.46
N LEU A 87 13.10 -19.56 -11.21
CA LEU A 87 12.93 -20.76 -10.39
C LEU A 87 13.40 -22.03 -11.12
N GLU A 88 13.14 -22.13 -12.43
CA GLU A 88 13.59 -23.22 -13.30
C GLU A 88 15.11 -23.30 -13.36
N ASP A 89 15.77 -22.15 -13.53
CA ASP A 89 17.22 -22.05 -13.61
C ASP A 89 17.94 -22.38 -12.28
N LEU A 90 17.20 -22.58 -11.17
CA LEU A 90 17.76 -23.19 -9.96
C LEU A 90 18.09 -24.68 -10.14
N GLY A 91 17.55 -25.34 -11.18
CA GLY A 91 17.83 -26.75 -11.49
C GLY A 91 17.37 -27.72 -10.40
N LEU A 92 16.34 -27.36 -9.64
CA LEU A 92 15.84 -28.17 -8.52
C LEU A 92 15.08 -29.40 -9.00
N PRO A 93 15.16 -30.54 -8.27
CA PRO A 93 14.33 -31.68 -8.57
C PRO A 93 12.85 -31.34 -8.37
N THR A 94 11.99 -31.88 -9.22
CA THR A 94 10.53 -31.71 -9.15
C THR A 94 9.83 -32.70 -8.21
N SER A 95 10.60 -33.63 -7.62
CA SER A 95 10.10 -34.62 -6.66
C SER A 95 11.06 -34.76 -5.47
N PRO A 96 10.61 -34.45 -4.23
CA PRO A 96 9.33 -33.83 -3.91
C PRO A 96 9.19 -32.43 -4.53
N ALA A 97 7.95 -31.98 -4.72
CA ALA A 97 7.66 -30.68 -5.32
C ALA A 97 8.32 -29.55 -4.51
N PRO A 98 9.14 -28.68 -5.13
CA PRO A 98 9.78 -27.58 -4.44
C PRO A 98 8.75 -26.51 -4.03
N ILE A 99 9.04 -25.84 -2.91
CA ILE A 99 8.16 -24.84 -2.30
C ILE A 99 8.73 -23.44 -2.52
N LEU A 100 7.92 -22.58 -3.13
CA LEU A 100 8.07 -21.13 -3.07
C LEU A 100 7.19 -20.59 -1.93
N ALA A 101 7.80 -20.00 -0.92
CA ALA A 101 7.09 -19.37 0.18
C ALA A 101 6.95 -17.85 -0.04
N VAL A 102 5.83 -17.29 0.37
CA VAL A 102 5.55 -15.85 0.37
C VAL A 102 4.59 -15.54 1.49
N ASP A 103 4.65 -14.34 2.07
CA ASP A 103 3.63 -13.91 3.01
C ASP A 103 2.32 -13.59 2.26
N GLY A 104 1.31 -14.44 2.43
CA GLY A 104 -0.01 -14.24 1.83
C GLY A 104 -0.71 -12.99 2.35
N ALA A 105 -0.36 -12.50 3.54
CA ALA A 105 -0.96 -11.30 4.12
C ALA A 105 -0.63 -10.03 3.33
N VAL A 106 0.45 -10.02 2.56
CA VAL A 106 0.91 -8.86 1.76
C VAL A 106 0.82 -9.07 0.25
N MET A 107 0.45 -10.27 -0.21
CA MET A 107 0.35 -10.55 -1.65
C MET A 107 -1.06 -10.26 -2.17
N GLY A 108 -1.19 -9.54 -3.28
CA GLY A 108 -2.50 -9.28 -3.91
C GLY A 108 -3.20 -10.56 -4.37
N LEU A 109 -4.52 -10.66 -4.17
CA LEU A 109 -5.29 -11.88 -4.47
C LEU A 109 -5.12 -12.35 -5.93
N ALA A 110 -5.35 -11.47 -6.89
CA ALA A 110 -5.25 -11.81 -8.32
C ALA A 110 -3.82 -12.22 -8.73
N GLN A 111 -2.80 -11.49 -8.24
CA GLN A 111 -1.39 -11.82 -8.51
C GLN A 111 -1.03 -13.19 -7.94
N THR A 112 -1.51 -13.50 -6.74
CA THR A 112 -1.25 -14.78 -6.08
C THR A 112 -1.91 -15.94 -6.81
N GLN A 113 -3.15 -15.77 -7.30
CA GLN A 113 -3.82 -16.78 -8.11
C GLN A 113 -3.04 -17.09 -9.39
N GLN A 114 -2.62 -16.04 -10.12
CA GLN A 114 -1.82 -16.19 -11.34
C GLN A 114 -0.49 -16.91 -11.06
N LEU A 115 0.23 -16.49 -10.02
CA LEU A 115 1.51 -17.11 -9.65
C LEU A 115 1.32 -18.56 -9.23
N ARG A 116 0.33 -18.87 -8.39
CA ARG A 116 0.04 -20.22 -7.92
C ARG A 116 -0.29 -21.17 -9.07
N ASP A 117 -1.14 -20.74 -9.98
CA ASP A 117 -1.58 -21.58 -11.10
C ASP A 117 -0.40 -21.85 -12.06
N ALA A 118 0.47 -20.85 -12.28
CA ALA A 118 1.67 -20.98 -13.08
C ALA A 118 2.76 -21.85 -12.40
N LEU A 119 2.95 -21.71 -11.08
CA LEU A 119 3.85 -22.61 -10.32
C LEU A 119 3.39 -24.07 -10.40
N ARG A 120 2.07 -24.30 -10.33
CA ARG A 120 1.50 -25.64 -10.41
C ARG A 120 1.79 -26.32 -11.75
N SER A 121 1.84 -25.60 -12.87
CA SER A 121 2.21 -26.19 -14.16
C SER A 121 3.67 -26.64 -14.20
N GLU A 122 4.54 -25.95 -13.46
CA GLU A 122 5.97 -26.27 -13.33
C GLU A 122 6.28 -27.24 -12.19
N GLY A 123 5.26 -27.83 -11.55
CA GLY A 123 5.44 -28.78 -10.44
C GLY A 123 5.88 -28.17 -9.11
N TRP A 124 5.76 -26.84 -8.96
CA TRP A 124 6.02 -26.12 -7.71
C TRP A 124 4.77 -26.01 -6.83
N GLN A 125 5.00 -25.81 -5.53
CA GLN A 125 3.96 -25.46 -4.56
C GLN A 125 4.16 -24.01 -4.07
N LEU A 126 3.07 -23.27 -3.92
CA LEU A 126 3.07 -21.95 -3.30
C LEU A 126 2.61 -22.07 -1.83
N PHE A 127 3.44 -21.62 -0.90
CA PHE A 127 3.12 -21.58 0.53
C PHE A 127 2.89 -20.12 0.97
N THR A 128 1.72 -19.83 1.55
CA THR A 128 1.25 -18.45 1.82
C THR A 128 0.98 -18.14 3.30
N GLN A 129 1.16 -19.11 4.20
CA GLN A 129 0.56 -19.08 5.54
C GLN A 129 1.44 -18.44 6.62
N GLN A 130 2.65 -18.00 6.32
CA GLN A 130 3.57 -17.41 7.31
C GLN A 130 4.21 -16.12 6.80
N ASP A 131 4.40 -15.18 7.72
CA ASP A 131 5.25 -14.01 7.49
C ASP A 131 6.71 -14.46 7.42
N VAL A 132 7.28 -14.35 6.22
CA VAL A 132 8.63 -14.86 5.93
C VAL A 132 9.74 -14.03 6.60
N LEU A 133 9.42 -12.84 7.12
CA LEU A 133 10.37 -11.92 7.75
C LEU A 133 10.37 -12.00 9.28
N ASP A 134 9.27 -12.47 9.88
CA ASP A 134 9.02 -12.41 11.34
C ASP A 134 10.13 -13.07 12.17
N SER A 135 10.69 -14.18 11.69
CA SER A 135 11.75 -14.92 12.40
C SER A 135 13.17 -14.45 12.11
N ILE A 136 13.37 -13.55 11.14
CA ILE A 136 14.71 -13.15 10.67
C ILE A 136 15.02 -11.67 10.83
N TRP A 137 14.03 -10.84 11.18
CA TRP A 137 14.19 -9.40 11.39
C TRP A 137 13.84 -9.00 12.84
N PRO A 138 14.73 -9.27 13.83
CA PRO A 138 14.45 -9.01 15.25
C PRO A 138 14.15 -7.53 15.57
N GLU A 139 14.79 -6.61 14.85
CA GLU A 139 14.63 -5.16 14.96
C GLU A 139 13.52 -4.59 14.07
N ARG A 140 12.66 -5.45 13.50
CA ARG A 140 11.59 -5.04 12.59
C ARG A 140 10.68 -4.00 13.25
N PRO A 141 10.43 -2.85 12.60
CA PRO A 141 9.56 -1.82 13.15
C PRO A 141 8.16 -2.33 13.49
N GLY A 142 7.59 -1.75 14.54
CA GLY A 142 6.19 -1.93 14.90
C GLY A 142 5.23 -1.28 13.91
N LEU A 143 3.94 -1.25 14.24
CA LEU A 143 2.98 -0.45 13.49
C LEU A 143 3.24 1.05 13.71
N PRO A 144 3.07 1.90 12.69
CA PRO A 144 3.16 3.35 12.84
C PRO A 144 2.22 3.88 13.92
N THR A 145 2.70 4.85 14.69
CA THR A 145 2.01 5.37 15.89
C THR A 145 1.40 6.75 15.70
N ALA A 146 1.51 7.35 14.51
CA ALA A 146 0.97 8.68 14.24
C ALA A 146 -0.54 8.75 14.56
N PRO A 147 -1.04 9.83 15.18
CA PRO A 147 -2.44 9.93 15.54
C PRO A 147 -3.34 10.02 14.31
N VAL A 148 -4.53 9.45 14.42
CA VAL A 148 -5.60 9.59 13.45
C VAL A 148 -6.47 10.77 13.85
N TYR A 149 -6.77 11.62 12.89
CA TYR A 149 -7.60 12.80 13.10
C TYR A 149 -8.77 12.83 12.13
N GLU A 150 -9.79 13.59 12.50
CA GLU A 150 -11.00 13.76 11.70
C GLU A 150 -10.78 14.80 10.60
N HIS A 151 -11.07 14.42 9.36
CA HIS A 151 -11.13 15.32 8.23
C HIS A 151 -12.51 15.97 8.21
N ALA A 152 -12.64 17.06 8.94
CA ALA A 152 -13.92 17.74 9.16
C ALA A 152 -14.35 18.62 7.98
N LEU A 153 -15.61 19.05 8.03
CA LEU A 153 -16.12 20.12 7.17
C LEU A 153 -15.30 21.42 7.37
N PRO A 154 -15.13 22.23 6.31
CA PRO A 154 -15.74 22.06 4.99
C PRO A 154 -14.96 21.14 4.03
N HIS A 155 -13.75 20.70 4.39
CA HIS A 155 -12.86 19.93 3.50
C HIS A 155 -13.39 18.54 3.14
N ALA A 156 -14.09 17.86 4.05
CA ALA A 156 -14.89 16.67 3.74
C ALA A 156 -16.35 17.07 3.52
N ALA A 157 -16.68 17.50 2.31
CA ALA A 157 -18.00 18.07 1.97
C ALA A 157 -19.19 17.11 2.16
N THR A 158 -18.94 15.80 2.22
CA THR A 158 -19.95 14.77 2.46
C THR A 158 -19.69 14.09 3.79
N SER A 159 -20.74 14.00 4.63
CA SER A 159 -20.65 13.38 5.96
C SER A 159 -20.33 11.88 5.88
N ARG A 160 -19.74 11.34 6.94
CA ARG A 160 -19.48 9.90 7.11
C ARG A 160 -20.75 9.08 6.95
N THR A 161 -21.82 9.51 7.62
CA THR A 161 -23.13 8.84 7.60
C THR A 161 -23.73 8.77 6.21
N GLU A 162 -23.61 9.84 5.41
CA GLU A 162 -24.08 9.85 4.02
C GLU A 162 -23.25 8.92 3.12
N LYS A 163 -21.91 8.92 3.27
CA LYS A 163 -21.04 7.99 2.55
C LYS A 163 -21.36 6.54 2.89
N LEU A 164 -21.53 6.22 4.18
CA LEU A 164 -21.92 4.89 4.65
C LEU A 164 -23.29 4.47 4.10
N ALA A 165 -24.26 5.39 4.05
CA ALA A 165 -25.56 5.12 3.45
C ALA A 165 -25.43 4.75 1.96
N GLY A 166 -24.60 5.48 1.20
CA GLY A 166 -24.32 5.17 -0.21
C GLY A 166 -23.64 3.80 -0.40
N VAL A 167 -22.64 3.47 0.42
CA VAL A 167 -21.99 2.15 0.40
C VAL A 167 -22.98 1.04 0.74
N ARG A 168 -23.82 1.22 1.78
CA ARG A 168 -24.85 0.25 2.17
C ARG A 168 -25.93 0.05 1.11
N ALA A 169 -26.31 1.09 0.36
CA ALA A 169 -27.21 0.93 -0.78
C ALA A 169 -26.58 0.01 -1.85
N GLN A 170 -25.32 0.24 -2.19
CA GLN A 170 -24.57 -0.60 -3.13
C GLN A 170 -24.36 -2.04 -2.62
N MET A 171 -24.24 -2.24 -1.30
CA MET A 171 -24.24 -3.58 -0.70
C MET A 171 -25.59 -4.28 -0.90
N ARG A 172 -26.71 -3.60 -0.60
CA ARG A 172 -28.07 -4.14 -0.76
C ARG A 172 -28.36 -4.51 -2.22
N ASP A 173 -27.98 -3.67 -3.18
CA ASP A 173 -28.15 -3.93 -4.61
C ASP A 173 -27.46 -5.23 -5.07
N ARG A 174 -26.40 -5.63 -4.36
CA ARG A 174 -25.62 -6.86 -4.62
C ARG A 174 -26.03 -8.03 -3.72
N GLY A 175 -27.01 -7.85 -2.84
CA GLY A 175 -27.40 -8.83 -1.82
C GLY A 175 -26.32 -9.10 -0.78
N ALA A 176 -25.37 -8.17 -0.59
CA ALA A 176 -24.33 -8.27 0.41
C ALA A 176 -24.81 -7.74 1.77
N THR A 177 -24.32 -8.36 2.84
CA THR A 177 -24.64 -8.02 4.24
C THR A 177 -23.45 -7.40 4.95
N HIS A 178 -22.25 -7.75 4.51
CA HIS A 178 -20.98 -7.30 5.06
C HIS A 178 -20.09 -6.82 3.91
N HIS A 179 -19.23 -5.85 4.18
CA HIS A 179 -18.23 -5.38 3.24
C HIS A 179 -16.92 -5.12 3.98
N TRP A 180 -15.83 -5.71 3.49
CA TRP A 180 -14.49 -5.50 4.03
C TRP A 180 -13.76 -4.42 3.24
N ILE A 181 -13.25 -3.41 3.94
CA ILE A 181 -12.43 -2.34 3.36
C ILE A 181 -11.03 -2.44 3.97
N THR A 182 -10.03 -2.46 3.11
CA THR A 182 -8.62 -2.61 3.50
C THR A 182 -7.70 -1.58 2.85
N THR A 183 -8.06 -1.03 1.69
CA THR A 183 -7.31 0.05 1.06
C THR A 183 -7.41 1.32 1.93
N LEU A 184 -6.25 1.89 2.24
CA LEU A 184 -6.15 2.95 3.25
C LEU A 184 -6.85 4.25 2.82
N ASP A 185 -6.85 4.54 1.52
CA ASP A 185 -7.51 5.70 0.93
C ASP A 185 -9.03 5.56 0.90
N ASP A 186 -9.57 4.37 0.63
CA ASP A 186 -10.99 4.07 0.77
C ASP A 186 -11.45 4.18 2.22
N LEU A 187 -10.66 3.64 3.16
CA LEU A 187 -10.93 3.72 4.60
C LEU A 187 -10.96 5.17 5.08
N ALA A 188 -9.92 5.94 4.78
CA ALA A 188 -9.79 7.35 5.11
C ALA A 188 -10.92 8.19 4.50
N TRP A 189 -11.29 7.92 3.24
CA TRP A 189 -12.38 8.64 2.57
C TRP A 189 -13.75 8.31 3.17
N LEU A 190 -14.05 7.04 3.42
CA LEU A 190 -15.36 6.60 3.90
C LEU A 190 -15.63 7.13 5.31
N LEU A 191 -14.62 7.10 6.18
CA LEU A 191 -14.76 7.50 7.57
C LEU A 191 -14.46 8.97 7.84
N ASN A 192 -14.11 9.76 6.82
CA ASN A 192 -13.63 11.14 6.99
C ASN A 192 -12.50 11.22 8.03
N LEU A 193 -11.54 10.30 7.93
CA LEU A 193 -10.38 10.24 8.81
C LEU A 193 -9.10 10.38 7.99
N ARG A 194 -8.03 10.88 8.60
CA ARG A 194 -6.70 11.00 8.01
C ARG A 194 -5.64 10.63 9.04
N GLY A 195 -4.46 10.30 8.56
CA GLY A 195 -3.29 9.99 9.39
C GLY A 195 -2.01 10.36 8.67
N ALA A 196 -0.90 9.79 9.13
CA ALA A 196 0.43 10.01 8.56
C ALA A 196 1.27 8.72 8.62
N ASP A 197 0.63 7.55 8.47
CA ASP A 197 1.31 6.25 8.62
C ASP A 197 2.11 5.85 7.38
N VAL A 198 1.79 6.45 6.24
CA VAL A 198 2.44 6.22 4.96
C VAL A 198 2.96 7.56 4.47
N GLU A 199 4.25 7.62 4.13
CA GLU A 199 4.85 8.87 3.66
C GLU A 199 4.09 9.42 2.45
N TYR A 200 3.93 10.75 2.44
CA TYR A 200 3.25 11.50 1.39
C TYR A 200 1.76 11.23 1.18
N ASN A 201 1.20 10.27 1.93
CA ASN A 201 -0.18 9.84 1.83
C ASN A 201 -0.86 10.08 3.18
N PRO A 202 -1.85 10.97 3.29
CA PRO A 202 -2.47 11.33 4.57
C PRO A 202 -3.46 10.25 5.04
N VAL A 203 -2.99 9.02 5.17
CA VAL A 203 -3.77 7.82 5.51
C VAL A 203 -3.22 7.18 6.77
N PHE A 204 -3.96 6.20 7.31
CA PHE A 204 -3.59 5.45 8.50
C PHE A 204 -3.86 3.98 8.29
N LEU A 205 -3.06 3.11 8.89
CA LEU A 205 -3.23 1.67 8.78
C LEU A 205 -4.49 1.22 9.51
N GLY A 206 -5.32 0.47 8.79
CA GLY A 206 -6.53 -0.08 9.36
C GLY A 206 -7.37 -0.87 8.39
N HIS A 207 -8.38 -1.53 8.95
CA HIS A 207 -9.43 -2.21 8.19
C HIS A 207 -10.79 -1.76 8.71
N ALA A 208 -11.82 -1.83 7.87
CA ALA A 208 -13.19 -1.67 8.32
C ALA A 208 -14.07 -2.84 7.86
N LEU A 209 -14.86 -3.36 8.79
CA LEU A 209 -15.98 -4.24 8.50
C LEU A 209 -17.26 -3.41 8.55
N VAL A 210 -17.84 -3.15 7.38
CA VAL A 210 -19.12 -2.44 7.25
C VAL A 210 -20.25 -3.46 7.20
N THR A 211 -21.21 -3.35 8.10
CA THR A 211 -22.48 -4.08 8.03
C THR A 211 -23.60 -3.15 7.57
N LEU A 212 -24.81 -3.67 7.41
CA LEU A 212 -25.97 -2.86 7.04
C LEU A 212 -26.33 -1.80 8.09
N ASP A 213 -25.90 -1.98 9.35
CA ASP A 213 -26.33 -1.15 10.47
C ASP A 213 -25.15 -0.53 11.26
N ALA A 214 -23.98 -1.17 11.27
CA ALA A 214 -22.81 -0.72 12.02
C ALA A 214 -21.53 -0.76 11.18
N VAL A 215 -20.46 -0.20 11.73
CA VAL A 215 -19.08 -0.32 11.22
C VAL A 215 -18.16 -0.68 12.37
N THR A 216 -17.24 -1.60 12.14
CA THR A 216 -16.13 -1.86 13.04
C THR A 216 -14.84 -1.42 12.37
N LEU A 217 -14.16 -0.42 12.94
CA LEU A 217 -12.86 0.08 12.53
C LEU A 217 -11.76 -0.60 13.35
N PHE A 218 -10.84 -1.29 12.68
CA PHE A 218 -9.64 -1.88 13.27
C PHE A 218 -8.45 -0.97 13.00
N VAL A 219 -7.82 -0.44 14.06
CA VAL A 219 -6.74 0.54 13.96
C VAL A 219 -5.75 0.36 15.11
N GLY A 220 -4.51 0.83 14.94
CA GLY A 220 -3.49 0.75 15.98
C GLY A 220 -3.95 1.41 17.29
N GLU A 221 -3.59 0.78 18.42
CA GLU A 221 -3.94 1.27 19.76
C GLU A 221 -3.40 2.67 20.00
N GLY A 222 -4.18 3.51 20.72
CA GLY A 222 -3.78 4.88 21.06
C GLY A 222 -3.85 5.89 19.90
N LYS A 223 -4.12 5.47 18.66
CA LYS A 223 -4.18 6.38 17.50
C LYS A 223 -5.46 7.22 17.45
N ILE A 224 -6.55 6.75 18.05
CA ILE A 224 -7.84 7.46 18.12
C ILE A 224 -8.03 7.95 19.55
N ASP A 225 -8.18 9.27 19.73
CA ASP A 225 -8.48 9.84 21.04
C ASP A 225 -9.94 9.59 21.48
N ALA A 226 -10.22 9.80 22.78
CA ALA A 226 -11.54 9.54 23.35
C ALA A 226 -12.66 10.42 22.76
N ALA A 227 -12.34 11.65 22.35
CA ALA A 227 -13.32 12.57 21.79
C ALA A 227 -13.71 12.14 20.38
N LEU A 228 -12.74 11.73 19.56
CA LEU A 228 -12.96 11.17 18.24
C LEU A 228 -13.69 9.82 18.32
N ALA A 229 -13.29 8.92 19.24
CA ALA A 229 -13.99 7.67 19.47
C ALA A 229 -15.47 7.87 19.79
N THR A 230 -15.79 8.89 20.60
CA THR A 230 -17.19 9.24 20.93
C THR A 230 -17.97 9.70 19.69
N ARG A 231 -17.38 10.55 18.83
CA ARG A 231 -18.02 10.98 17.58
C ARG A 231 -18.19 9.83 16.57
N LEU A 232 -17.19 8.96 16.48
CA LEU A 232 -17.28 7.74 15.67
C LEU A 232 -18.43 6.84 16.13
N ALA A 233 -18.57 6.63 17.44
CA ALA A 233 -19.66 5.83 18.00
C ALA A 233 -21.04 6.42 17.72
N GLN A 234 -21.18 7.76 17.73
CA GLN A 234 -22.43 8.45 17.36
C GLN A 234 -22.83 8.19 15.90
N ASP A 235 -21.86 8.00 15.02
CA ASP A 235 -22.07 7.63 13.61
C ASP A 235 -22.12 6.10 13.38
N GLY A 236 -22.19 5.30 14.45
CA GLY A 236 -22.27 3.84 14.37
C GLY A 236 -20.96 3.14 14.04
N VAL A 237 -19.81 3.78 14.32
CA VAL A 237 -18.47 3.23 14.14
C VAL A 237 -17.85 2.85 15.48
N THR A 238 -17.62 1.56 15.69
CA THR A 238 -16.90 1.03 16.85
C THR A 238 -15.42 0.84 16.53
N VAL A 239 -14.53 1.31 17.40
CA VAL A 239 -13.08 1.18 17.24
C VAL A 239 -12.56 -0.07 17.98
N ARG A 240 -11.73 -0.87 17.33
CA ARG A 240 -11.07 -2.06 17.89
C ARG A 240 -9.58 -2.08 17.55
N PRO A 241 -8.74 -2.80 18.31
CA PRO A 241 -7.32 -2.97 18.00
C PRO A 241 -7.09 -3.58 16.62
N TYR A 242 -6.05 -3.11 15.91
CA TYR A 242 -5.68 -3.58 14.57
C TYR A 242 -5.56 -5.11 14.47
N GLY A 243 -4.92 -5.73 15.48
CA GLY A 243 -4.71 -7.18 15.52
C GLY A 243 -5.99 -8.02 15.60
N GLU A 244 -7.13 -7.42 15.95
CA GLU A 244 -8.43 -8.11 16.00
C GLU A 244 -9.12 -8.21 14.64
N ALA A 245 -8.57 -7.58 13.59
CA ALA A 245 -9.14 -7.59 12.24
C ALA A 245 -9.24 -9.01 11.66
N LEU A 246 -8.12 -9.74 11.56
CA LEU A 246 -8.10 -11.10 11.01
C LEU A 246 -8.93 -12.09 11.83
N PRO A 247 -8.82 -12.16 13.18
CA PRO A 247 -9.68 -13.00 13.99
C PRO A 247 -11.18 -12.70 13.79
N THR A 248 -11.56 -11.43 13.63
CA THR A 248 -12.97 -11.08 13.38
C THR A 248 -13.42 -11.53 11.99
N LEU A 249 -12.57 -11.37 10.97
CA LEU A 249 -12.87 -11.83 9.61
C LEU A 249 -13.03 -13.36 9.54
N ALA A 250 -12.17 -14.09 10.26
CA ALA A 250 -12.23 -15.56 10.35
C ALA A 250 -13.41 -16.09 11.18
N ALA A 251 -14.05 -15.24 11.99
CA ALA A 251 -15.19 -15.59 12.82
C ALA A 251 -16.54 -15.17 12.21
N LEU A 252 -16.57 -14.76 10.93
CA LEU A 252 -17.82 -14.37 10.27
C LEU A 252 -18.83 -15.53 10.22
N PRO A 253 -20.11 -15.27 10.50
CA PRO A 253 -21.14 -16.30 10.54
C PRO A 253 -21.48 -16.78 9.13
N ALA A 254 -21.97 -18.02 9.00
CA ALA A 254 -22.21 -18.66 7.70
C ALA A 254 -23.32 -17.99 6.86
N ASP A 255 -24.23 -17.24 7.48
CA ASP A 255 -25.27 -16.46 6.81
C ASP A 255 -24.77 -15.11 6.27
N CYS A 256 -23.52 -14.75 6.56
CA CYS A 256 -22.87 -13.60 5.97
C CYS A 256 -22.73 -13.76 4.45
N VAL A 257 -23.11 -12.71 3.74
CA VAL A 257 -22.73 -12.45 2.35
C VAL A 257 -21.73 -11.30 2.33
N MET A 258 -20.46 -11.60 2.06
CA MET A 258 -19.34 -10.67 2.07
C MET A 258 -19.14 -10.05 0.68
N LEU A 259 -19.17 -8.73 0.60
CA LEU A 259 -18.71 -7.97 -0.56
C LEU A 259 -17.21 -7.70 -0.44
N LEU A 260 -16.44 -8.07 -1.46
CA LEU A 260 -15.01 -7.75 -1.53
C LEU A 260 -14.60 -7.37 -2.96
N ASP A 261 -13.59 -6.50 -3.06
CA ASP A 261 -12.96 -6.18 -4.34
C ASP A 261 -11.70 -7.02 -4.52
N PRO A 262 -11.68 -7.98 -5.47
CA PRO A 262 -10.55 -8.90 -5.62
C PRO A 262 -9.26 -8.20 -6.08
N LYS A 263 -9.33 -6.95 -6.56
CA LYS A 263 -8.15 -6.15 -6.92
C LYS A 263 -7.56 -5.40 -5.73
N ARG A 264 -8.29 -5.32 -4.62
CA ARG A 264 -7.95 -4.48 -3.46
C ARG A 264 -7.72 -5.26 -2.17
N VAL A 265 -7.78 -6.59 -2.22
CA VAL A 265 -7.51 -7.45 -1.07
C VAL A 265 -6.28 -8.31 -1.29
N THR A 266 -5.67 -8.71 -0.18
CA THR A 266 -4.58 -9.68 -0.18
C THR A 266 -5.09 -11.11 -0.16
N TRP A 267 -4.23 -12.04 -0.54
CA TRP A 267 -4.51 -13.48 -0.51
C TRP A 267 -4.88 -13.94 0.89
N GLY A 268 -4.13 -13.52 1.91
CA GLY A 268 -4.37 -13.87 3.31
C GLY A 268 -5.72 -13.38 3.84
N LEU A 269 -6.16 -12.17 3.44
CA LEU A 269 -7.51 -11.70 3.77
C LEU A 269 -8.58 -12.58 3.13
N ARG A 270 -8.39 -13.00 1.87
CA ARG A 270 -9.34 -13.88 1.19
C ARG A 270 -9.37 -15.28 1.80
N GLU A 271 -8.22 -15.82 2.20
CA GLU A 271 -8.11 -17.12 2.89
C GLU A 271 -8.74 -17.10 4.28
N ALA A 272 -8.67 -15.97 4.99
CA ALA A 272 -9.28 -15.81 6.29
C ALA A 272 -10.82 -15.82 6.25
N VAL A 273 -11.45 -15.54 5.10
CA VAL A 273 -12.92 -15.63 4.97
C VAL A 273 -13.36 -17.11 5.05
N PRO A 274 -14.25 -17.49 5.99
CA PRO A 274 -14.67 -18.87 6.14
C PRO A 274 -15.31 -19.45 4.87
N THR A 275 -15.06 -20.73 4.59
CA THR A 275 -15.55 -21.41 3.37
C THR A 275 -17.07 -21.42 3.21
N GLY A 276 -17.81 -21.34 4.32
CA GLY A 276 -19.28 -21.25 4.32
C GLY A 276 -19.84 -19.85 4.01
N VAL A 277 -19.02 -18.80 4.09
CA VAL A 277 -19.44 -17.42 3.82
C VAL A 277 -19.52 -17.21 2.31
N LYS A 278 -20.69 -16.75 1.84
CA LYS A 278 -20.84 -16.38 0.43
C LYS A 278 -20.04 -15.11 0.16
N VAL A 279 -19.21 -15.15 -0.89
CA VAL A 279 -18.44 -13.99 -1.35
C VAL A 279 -19.06 -13.45 -2.64
N VAL A 280 -19.29 -12.14 -2.67
CA VAL A 280 -19.65 -11.36 -3.86
C VAL A 280 -18.44 -10.52 -4.23
N GLU A 281 -17.82 -10.84 -5.37
CA GLU A 281 -16.68 -10.07 -5.90
C GLU A 281 -17.17 -8.93 -6.79
N ALA A 282 -16.87 -7.69 -6.40
CA ALA A 282 -17.17 -6.51 -7.19
C ALA A 282 -16.26 -5.34 -6.81
N ILE A 283 -16.18 -4.33 -7.68
CA ILE A 283 -15.43 -3.09 -7.39
C ILE A 283 -15.91 -2.51 -6.05
N ASN A 284 -14.97 -2.09 -5.21
CA ASN A 284 -15.27 -1.44 -3.94
C ASN A 284 -16.16 -0.20 -4.17
N PRO A 285 -17.37 -0.12 -3.59
CA PRO A 285 -18.27 1.01 -3.79
C PRO A 285 -17.63 2.38 -3.52
N SER A 286 -16.74 2.48 -2.53
CA SER A 286 -16.05 3.74 -2.21
C SER A 286 -15.08 4.17 -3.30
N THR A 287 -14.48 3.25 -4.07
CA THR A 287 -13.55 3.57 -5.15
C THR A 287 -14.22 4.41 -6.24
N LEU A 288 -15.43 4.02 -6.66
CA LEU A 288 -16.19 4.80 -7.66
C LEU A 288 -16.78 6.08 -7.04
N ALA A 289 -17.26 6.02 -5.81
CA ALA A 289 -17.83 7.19 -5.15
C ALA A 289 -16.78 8.29 -4.98
N LYS A 290 -15.58 7.95 -4.51
CA LYS A 290 -14.51 8.92 -4.25
C LYS A 290 -13.82 9.43 -5.51
N SER A 291 -13.93 8.76 -6.64
CA SER A 291 -13.36 9.25 -7.91
C SER A 291 -14.15 10.42 -8.49
N ARG A 292 -15.41 10.59 -8.07
CA ARG A 292 -16.31 11.65 -8.52
C ARG A 292 -16.42 12.73 -7.45
N LYS A 293 -15.56 13.76 -7.55
CA LYS A 293 -15.59 14.89 -6.60
C LYS A 293 -16.91 15.63 -6.69
N THR A 294 -17.45 16.00 -5.53
CA THR A 294 -18.55 16.97 -5.43
C THR A 294 -18.08 18.36 -5.86
N ASP A 295 -19.02 19.27 -6.15
CA ASP A 295 -18.67 20.65 -6.50
C ASP A 295 -17.88 21.36 -5.39
N ALA A 296 -18.22 21.07 -4.12
CA ALA A 296 -17.52 21.60 -2.95
C ALA A 296 -16.08 21.04 -2.85
N GLU A 297 -15.88 19.72 -2.99
CA GLU A 297 -14.53 19.13 -3.01
C GLU A 297 -13.71 19.68 -4.20
N ALA A 298 -14.32 19.85 -5.37
CA ALA A 298 -13.66 20.40 -6.55
C ALA A 298 -13.26 21.87 -6.34
N ALA A 299 -14.06 22.67 -5.62
CA ALA A 299 -13.69 24.03 -5.24
C ALA A 299 -12.46 24.05 -4.33
N PHE A 300 -12.41 23.20 -3.31
CA PHE A 300 -11.22 23.07 -2.44
C PHE A 300 -9.97 22.63 -3.19
N ILE A 301 -10.11 21.71 -4.15
CA ILE A 301 -8.97 21.28 -4.99
C ILE A 301 -8.44 22.45 -5.82
N ARG A 302 -9.32 23.27 -6.42
CA ARG A 302 -8.88 24.46 -7.18
C ARG A 302 -8.16 25.46 -6.29
N GLU A 303 -8.68 25.74 -5.11
CA GLU A 303 -8.04 26.61 -4.11
C GLU A 303 -6.66 26.08 -3.68
N ALA A 304 -6.53 24.78 -3.46
CA ALA A 304 -5.24 24.16 -3.14
C ALA A 304 -4.24 24.29 -4.30
N MET A 305 -4.69 24.12 -5.55
CA MET A 305 -3.85 24.28 -6.74
C MET A 305 -3.44 25.74 -7.00
N GLU A 306 -4.33 26.70 -6.72
CA GLU A 306 -4.01 28.13 -6.79
C GLU A 306 -2.91 28.51 -5.79
N ARG A 307 -3.00 27.99 -4.55
CA ARG A 307 -1.97 28.17 -3.52
C ARG A 307 -0.65 27.51 -3.89
N ASP A 308 -0.67 26.28 -4.40
CA ASP A 308 0.55 25.59 -4.86
C ASP A 308 1.20 26.37 -6.02
N GLY A 309 0.39 26.84 -6.97
CA GLY A 309 0.85 27.69 -8.06
C GLY A 309 1.52 28.98 -7.57
N ALA A 310 0.95 29.64 -6.56
CA ALA A 310 1.56 30.83 -5.95
C ALA A 310 2.92 30.51 -5.29
N ALA A 311 3.02 29.40 -4.55
CA ALA A 311 4.29 28.94 -3.98
C ALA A 311 5.34 28.66 -5.08
N MET A 312 4.93 27.99 -6.17
CA MET A 312 5.79 27.73 -7.32
C MET A 312 6.26 29.02 -7.99
N CYS A 313 5.40 30.05 -8.13
CA CYS A 313 5.81 31.35 -8.67
C CYS A 313 6.89 32.02 -7.82
N VAL A 314 6.76 31.99 -6.49
CA VAL A 314 7.78 32.54 -5.58
C VAL A 314 9.10 31.79 -5.72
N PHE A 315 9.03 30.45 -5.75
CA PHE A 315 10.20 29.60 -5.97
C PHE A 315 10.90 29.91 -7.30
N TYR A 316 10.17 29.99 -8.42
CA TYR A 316 10.76 30.28 -9.73
C TYR A 316 11.33 31.69 -9.83
N ALA A 317 10.68 32.68 -9.21
CA ALA A 317 11.22 34.05 -9.15
C ALA A 317 12.56 34.12 -8.42
N TRP A 318 12.75 33.31 -7.36
CA TRP A 318 14.06 33.15 -6.71
C TRP A 318 15.04 32.40 -7.63
N LEU A 319 14.63 31.27 -8.21
CA LEU A 319 15.50 30.43 -9.02
C LEU A 319 16.11 31.21 -10.19
N GLU A 320 15.30 32.01 -10.91
CA GLU A 320 15.77 32.88 -12.00
C GLU A 320 16.84 33.89 -11.55
N GLN A 321 16.77 34.37 -10.32
CA GLN A 321 17.75 35.30 -9.76
C GLN A 321 19.03 34.59 -9.28
N ALA A 322 18.89 33.37 -8.77
CA ALA A 322 19.99 32.56 -8.24
C ALA A 322 20.83 31.90 -9.35
N LEU A 323 20.21 31.52 -10.48
CA LEU A 323 20.90 30.83 -11.57
C LEU A 323 22.09 31.64 -12.12
N GLY A 324 23.27 31.02 -12.13
CA GLY A 324 24.52 31.64 -12.56
C GLY A 324 25.12 32.64 -11.56
N ARG A 325 24.49 32.84 -10.38
CA ARG A 325 24.95 33.75 -9.32
C ARG A 325 25.20 33.05 -7.99
N GLU A 326 24.46 31.97 -7.74
CA GLU A 326 24.56 31.13 -6.55
C GLU A 326 24.86 29.68 -6.94
N HIS A 327 25.36 28.90 -6.00
CA HIS A 327 25.43 27.44 -6.16
C HIS A 327 24.04 26.85 -5.87
N VAL A 328 23.43 26.23 -6.87
CA VAL A 328 22.12 25.58 -6.76
C VAL A 328 22.30 24.10 -7.12
N SER A 329 22.09 23.23 -6.15
CA SER A 329 22.06 21.78 -6.33
C SER A 329 20.62 21.27 -6.49
N GLU A 330 20.46 20.01 -6.92
CA GLU A 330 19.16 19.33 -6.95
C GLU A 330 18.48 19.30 -5.57
N MET A 331 19.26 19.09 -4.49
CA MET A 331 18.76 19.21 -3.12
C MET A 331 18.28 20.62 -2.78
N THR A 332 18.98 21.66 -3.27
CA THR A 332 18.57 23.05 -3.06
C THR A 332 17.18 23.31 -3.67
N ILE A 333 16.88 22.69 -4.81
CA ILE A 333 15.57 22.79 -5.48
C ILE A 333 14.47 22.18 -4.60
N ASP A 334 14.68 20.98 -4.06
CA ASP A 334 13.71 20.34 -3.15
C ASP A 334 13.48 21.18 -1.89
N GLU A 335 14.55 21.53 -1.18
CA GLU A 335 14.46 22.29 0.08
C GLU A 335 13.72 23.62 -0.12
N ARG A 336 14.04 24.37 -1.18
CA ARG A 336 13.45 25.67 -1.47
C ARG A 336 11.99 25.54 -1.89
N MET A 337 11.67 24.67 -2.84
CA MET A 337 10.30 24.50 -3.33
C MET A 337 9.39 23.98 -2.21
N THR A 338 9.87 23.01 -1.42
CA THR A 338 9.16 22.48 -0.26
C THR A 338 8.93 23.57 0.79
N ALA A 339 9.93 24.42 1.07
CA ALA A 339 9.78 25.54 1.99
C ALA A 339 8.74 26.57 1.51
N GLU A 340 8.66 26.87 0.22
CA GLU A 340 7.62 27.78 -0.31
C GLU A 340 6.22 27.17 -0.22
N ARG A 341 6.08 25.87 -0.46
CA ARG A 341 4.81 25.13 -0.25
C ARG A 341 4.39 25.13 1.21
N ALA A 342 5.33 24.90 2.12
CA ALA A 342 5.08 24.86 3.56
C ALA A 342 4.57 26.19 4.15
N LYS A 343 4.78 27.33 3.45
CA LYS A 343 4.22 28.63 3.84
C LYS A 343 2.74 28.77 3.48
N GLN A 344 2.20 27.93 2.60
CA GLN A 344 0.81 28.05 2.16
C GLN A 344 -0.17 27.58 3.26
N PRO A 345 -1.27 28.32 3.49
CA PRO A 345 -2.29 27.90 4.44
C PRO A 345 -2.86 26.51 4.09
N GLY A 346 -2.90 25.62 5.08
CA GLY A 346 -3.41 24.26 4.92
C GLY A 346 -2.41 23.26 4.33
N TYR A 347 -1.13 23.64 4.18
CA TYR A 347 -0.07 22.67 3.88
C TYR A 347 -0.01 21.58 4.97
N VAL A 348 0.12 20.32 4.53
CA VAL A 348 0.25 19.15 5.41
C VAL A 348 1.61 18.50 5.21
N SER A 349 1.89 18.07 3.98
CA SER A 349 3.14 17.44 3.56
C SER A 349 3.26 17.56 2.04
N LEU A 350 4.39 17.12 1.49
CA LEU A 350 4.48 16.78 0.07
C LEU A 350 3.55 15.58 -0.25
N SER A 351 3.13 15.46 -1.51
CA SER A 351 2.34 14.32 -2.03
C SER A 351 3.19 13.22 -2.67
N PHE A 352 4.48 13.48 -2.88
CA PHE A 352 5.54 12.55 -3.23
C PHE A 352 6.88 13.29 -3.05
N PRO A 353 8.02 12.61 -2.93
CA PRO A 353 9.30 13.30 -2.80
C PRO A 353 9.63 14.04 -4.10
N THR A 354 10.15 15.27 -3.99
CA THR A 354 10.49 16.11 -5.14
C THR A 354 11.45 15.38 -6.08
N ILE A 355 11.22 15.52 -7.38
CA ILE A 355 12.12 15.02 -8.42
C ILE A 355 12.82 16.23 -9.04
N ALA A 356 14.07 16.44 -8.65
CA ALA A 356 14.92 17.49 -9.19
C ALA A 356 16.13 16.80 -9.87
N GLY A 357 16.05 16.61 -11.19
CA GLY A 357 17.11 15.98 -11.98
C GLY A 357 17.79 16.98 -12.92
N PHE A 358 19.10 17.09 -12.85
CA PHE A 358 19.94 17.93 -13.70
C PHE A 358 20.82 17.09 -14.62
N ASN A 359 20.85 17.46 -15.90
CA ASN A 359 21.61 16.76 -16.94
C ASN A 359 21.25 15.26 -17.00
N ALA A 360 22.21 14.35 -16.80
CA ALA A 360 21.98 12.90 -16.87
C ALA A 360 20.94 12.42 -15.85
N ASN A 361 20.88 13.03 -14.65
CA ASN A 361 19.89 12.69 -13.63
C ASN A 361 18.46 12.99 -14.11
N GLY A 362 18.27 13.96 -15.01
CA GLY A 362 16.97 14.30 -15.59
C GLY A 362 16.41 13.24 -16.56
N ALA A 363 17.22 12.25 -16.96
CA ALA A 363 16.76 11.13 -17.78
C ALA A 363 16.07 10.03 -16.95
N LEU A 364 16.24 10.04 -15.62
CA LEU A 364 15.73 9.03 -14.70
C LEU A 364 14.33 9.45 -14.19
N PRO A 365 13.24 8.72 -14.54
CA PRO A 365 11.88 9.16 -14.24
C PRO A 365 11.62 9.39 -12.75
N HIS A 366 12.23 8.58 -11.88
CA HIS A 366 12.02 8.57 -10.43
C HIS A 366 13.32 8.88 -9.68
N TYR A 367 14.18 9.75 -10.23
CA TYR A 367 15.43 10.18 -9.59
C TYR A 367 15.19 10.68 -8.15
N ARG A 368 16.12 10.34 -7.26
CA ARG A 368 16.11 10.67 -5.83
C ARG A 368 17.44 11.23 -5.40
#